data_AF-A0A931R4N0-F1
#
_entry.id   AF-A0A931R4N0-F1
#
_cell.length_a   1.000
_cell.length_b   1.000
_cell.length_c   1.000
_cell.angle_alpha   90.00
_cell.angle_beta   90.00
_cell.angle_gamma   90.00
#
_symmetry.space_group_name_H-M   'P 1'
#
loop_
_entity.id
_entity.type
_entity.pdbx_description
1 polymer ?
#
loop_
_entity_poly.entity_id
_entity_poly.type
_entity_poly.pdbx_seq_one_letter_code
_entity_poly.pdbx_strand_id
1 'polypeptide(L)' 'LVWVKDLLDEQRAIFGPDPWPYNLEDNRKALEAVIRYEFEQGMIKKKPNAEELFFPPSLQRIQQYV' A
#
# COMPACT_ATOMS: atom_id res chain seq x y z
N LEU A 1 -26.40 9.82 -5.73
CA LEU A 1 -26.21 9.32 -7.12
C LEU A 1 -26.73 7.88 -7.18
N VAL A 2 -27.63 7.57 -8.11
CA VAL A 2 -28.37 6.28 -8.13
C VAL A 2 -27.46 5.08 -8.47
N TRP A 3 -26.43 5.28 -9.31
CA TRP A 3 -25.54 4.20 -9.79
C TRP A 3 -24.29 3.96 -8.95
N VAL A 4 -24.02 4.81 -7.95
CA VAL A 4 -22.78 4.71 -7.17
C VAL A 4 -22.75 3.46 -6.31
N LYS A 5 -23.91 3.00 -5.83
CA LYS A 5 -23.98 1.80 -4.99
C LYS A 5 -23.56 0.56 -5.77
N ASP A 6 -24.10 0.35 -6.97
CA ASP A 6 -23.80 -0.85 -7.77
C ASP A 6 -22.32 -0.86 -8.19
N LEU A 7 -21.78 0.30 -8.57
CA LEU A 7 -20.34 0.44 -8.87
C LEU A 7 -19.44 0.14 -7.66
N LEU A 8 -19.84 0.58 -6.46
CA LEU A 8 -19.09 0.26 -5.23
C LEU A 8 -19.17 -1.23 -4.89
N ASP A 9 -20.32 -1.87 -5.11
CA ASP A 9 -20.52 -3.30 -4.85
C ASP A 9 -19.68 -4.14 -5.84
N GLU A 10 -19.65 -3.78 -7.12
CA GLU A 10 -18.77 -4.38 -8.13
C GLU A 10 -17.29 -4.20 -7.81
N GLN A 11 -16.88 -2.98 -7.43
CA GLN A 11 -15.50 -2.70 -7.05
C GLN A 11 -15.07 -3.54 -5.84
N ARG A 12 -15.90 -3.65 -4.81
CA ARG A 12 -15.61 -4.48 -3.64
C ARG A 12 -15.52 -5.97 -3.98
N ALA A 13 -16.33 -6.45 -4.92
CA ALA A 13 -16.26 -7.83 -5.37
C ALA A 13 -14.93 -8.16 -6.07
N ILE A 14 -14.37 -7.21 -6.81
CA ILE A 14 -13.11 -7.38 -7.55
C ILE A 14 -11.89 -7.18 -6.66
N PHE A 15 -11.85 -6.08 -5.91
CA PHE A 15 -10.66 -5.65 -5.18
C PHE A 15 -10.67 -6.01 -3.69
N GLY A 16 -11.82 -6.42 -3.16
CA GLY A 16 -12.00 -6.68 -1.74
C GLY A 16 -12.43 -5.45 -0.93
N PRO A 17 -12.37 -5.55 0.41
CA PRO A 17 -12.98 -4.59 1.31
C PRO A 17 -12.21 -3.25 1.41
N ASP A 18 -10.88 -3.28 1.33
CA ASP A 18 -10.03 -2.09 1.29
C ASP A 18 -8.97 -2.24 0.18
N PRO A 19 -9.24 -1.71 -1.03
CA PRO A 19 -8.29 -1.74 -2.13
C PRO A 19 -7.08 -0.83 -1.92
N TRP A 20 -7.15 0.14 -1.01
CA TRP A 20 -6.17 1.22 -0.89
C TRP A 20 -5.77 1.41 0.56
N PRO A 21 -5.25 0.35 1.23
CA PRO A 21 -4.87 0.47 2.62
C PRO A 21 -3.78 1.52 2.75
N TYR A 22 -4.00 2.52 3.58
CA TYR A 22 -3.05 3.62 3.76
C TYR A 22 -2.15 3.36 4.97
N ASN A 23 -1.58 2.17 5.07
CA ASN A 23 -0.67 1.79 6.16
C ASN A 23 0.47 0.90 5.65
N LEU A 24 1.56 0.83 6.42
CA LEU A 24 2.73 0.04 6.03
C LEU A 24 2.46 -1.46 6.05
N GLU A 25 1.75 -1.97 7.06
CA GLU A 25 1.63 -3.42 7.29
C GLU A 25 0.87 -4.12 6.17
N ASP A 26 -0.26 -3.57 5.74
CA ASP A 26 -1.05 -4.15 4.65
C ASP A 26 -0.32 -4.08 3.29
N ASN A 27 0.57 -3.09 3.11
CA ASN A 27 1.36 -2.93 1.90
C ASN A 27 2.75 -3.60 1.96
N ARG A 28 3.19 -4.08 3.12
CA ARG A 28 4.56 -4.55 3.38
C ARG A 28 5.01 -5.60 2.36
N LYS A 29 4.16 -6.60 2.13
CA LYS A 29 4.45 -7.69 1.17
C LYS A 29 4.68 -7.17 -0.25
N ALA A 30 3.89 -6.19 -0.69
CA ALA A 30 4.03 -5.61 -2.02
C ALA A 30 5.33 -4.78 -2.12
N LEU A 31 5.60 -3.94 -1.12
CA LEU A 31 6.82 -3.13 -1.05
C LEU A 31 8.09 -4.01 -1.02
N GLU A 32 8.10 -5.06 -0.21
CA GLU A 32 9.22 -6.01 -0.15
C GLU A 32 9.46 -6.73 -1.47
N ALA A 33 8.39 -7.04 -2.22
CA ALA A 33 8.51 -7.62 -3.54
C ALA A 33 9.15 -6.62 -4.53
N VAL A 34 8.68 -5.36 -4.54
CA VAL A 34 9.25 -4.30 -5.38
C VAL A 34 10.74 -4.10 -5.06
N ILE A 35 11.08 -3.89 -3.78
CA ILE A 35 12.46 -3.73 -3.33
C ILE A 35 13.33 -4.92 -3.76
N ARG A 36 12.83 -6.15 -3.62
CA ARG A 36 13.56 -7.35 -4.04
C ARG A 36 13.84 -7.34 -5.54
N TYR A 37 12.82 -7.14 -6.37
CA TYR A 37 12.99 -7.20 -7.82
C TYR A 37 13.84 -6.05 -8.35
N GLU A 38 13.66 -4.84 -7.84
CA GLU A 38 14.49 -3.69 -8.23
C GLU A 38 15.96 -3.90 -7.87
N PHE A 39 16.24 -4.52 -6.73
CA PHE A 39 17.61 -4.86 -6.35
C PHE A 39 18.19 -5.98 -7.22
N GLU A 40 17.44 -7.06 -7.45
CA GLU A 40 17.86 -8.18 -8.30
C GLU A 40 18.11 -7.76 -9.75
N GLN A 41 17.36 -6.79 -10.25
CA GLN A 41 17.50 -6.22 -11.60
C GLN A 41 18.56 -5.11 -11.68
N GLY A 42 19.20 -4.74 -10.55
CA GLY A 42 20.24 -3.71 -10.51
C GLY A 42 19.72 -2.28 -10.68
N MET A 43 18.42 -2.05 -10.49
CA MET A 43 17.80 -0.72 -10.56
C MET A 43 18.14 0.12 -9.34
N ILE A 44 18.35 -0.52 -8.19
CA ILE A 44 18.79 0.12 -6.94
C ILE A 44 20.08 -0.50 -6.41
N LYS A 45 20.95 0.34 -5.83
CA LYS A 45 22.28 -0.08 -5.35
C LYS A 45 22.26 -0.77 -3.98
N LYS A 46 21.17 -0.63 -3.23
CA LYS A 46 21.00 -1.15 -1.88
C LYS A 46 19.60 -1.75 -1.77
N LYS A 47 19.43 -2.68 -0.83
CA LYS A 47 18.15 -3.30 -0.51
C LYS A 47 17.64 -2.75 0.83
N PRO A 48 16.95 -1.60 0.84
CA PRO A 48 16.42 -1.02 2.08
C PRO A 48 15.34 -1.90 2.70
N ASN A 49 15.10 -1.77 4.00
CA ASN A 49 13.86 -2.28 4.60
C ASN A 49 12.67 -1.38 4.21
N ALA A 50 11.45 -1.90 4.26
CA ALA A 50 10.27 -1.16 3.81
C ALA A 50 10.05 0.15 4.59
N GLU A 51 10.37 0.18 5.88
CA GLU A 51 10.28 1.35 6.77
C GLU A 51 11.20 2.49 6.34
N GLU A 52 12.37 2.16 5.79
CA GLU A 52 13.38 3.14 5.37
C GLU A 52 12.95 3.96 4.16
N LEU A 53 11.90 3.52 3.45
CA LEU A 53 11.30 4.27 2.34
C LEU A 53 10.47 5.47 2.81
N PHE A 54 10.15 5.54 4.10
CA PHE A 54 9.24 6.54 4.66
C PHE A 54 9.94 7.48 5.62
N PHE A 55 9.36 8.68 5.77
CA PHE A 55 9.75 9.61 6.83
C PHE A 55 9.28 9.05 8.19
N PRO A 56 10.13 8.84 9.20
CA PRO A 56 9.74 8.10 10.40
C PRO A 56 8.46 8.60 11.11
N PRO A 57 8.18 9.91 11.22
CA PRO A 57 6.92 10.41 11.75
C PRO A 57 5.66 10.01 10.96
N SER A 58 5.76 9.70 9.67
CA SER A 58 4.61 9.26 8.87
C SER A 58 4.22 7.81 9.12
N LEU A 59 5.08 7.03 9.78
CA LEU A 59 4.78 5.64 10.17
C LEU A 59 3.93 5.55 11.44
N GLN A 60 3.63 6.69 12.07
CA GLN A 60 2.69 6.74 13.18
C GLN A 60 1.28 6.42 12.69
N ARG A 61 0.51 5.71 13.52
CA ARG A 61 -0.90 5.41 13.25
C ARG A 61 -1.61 6.70 12.84
N ILE A 62 -2.14 6.73 11.63
CA ILE A 62 -2.93 7.84 11.10
C ILE A 62 -4.01 8.17 12.12
N GLN A 63 -3.99 9.40 12.64
CA GLN A 63 -5.13 9.93 13.36
C GLN A 63 -6.29 9.89 12.37
N GLN A 64 -7.27 9.02 12.63
CA GLN A 64 -8.54 9.06 11.91
C GLN A 64 -9.16 10.41 12.21
N TYR A 65 -9.01 11.36 11.28
CA TYR A 65 -9.86 12.54 11.26
C TYR A 65 -11.25 12.02 10.93
N VAL A 66 -12.08 11.92 11.97
CA VAL A 66 -13.52 11.63 11.89
C VAL A 66 -14.20 12.74 11.10
#